data_AF-A0A0B2V7H2-F1
#
_entry.id   AF-A0A0B2V7H2-F1
#
_cell.length_a   1.000
_cell.length_b   1.000
_cell.length_c   1.000
_cell.angle_alpha   90.00
_cell.angle_beta   90.00
_cell.angle_gamma   90.00
#
_symmetry.space_group_name_H-M   'P 1'
#
loop_
_entity.id
_entity.type
_entity.pdbx_description
1 polymer ?
#
loop_
_entity_poly.entity_id
_entity_poly.type
_entity_poly.pdbx_seq_one_letter_code
_entity_poly.pdbx_strand_id
1 'polypeptide(L)'
;NPNDLFYECCERRLLPDACLSKCNFNAYTKQALERMFFQRDECPLKAASDIHFCAAQGRDHRDCCHRNGIDATLAGEKCLTFCDQRIDVVVNLDYSYVPCYERFEEMKRCFFNNISAISTRI
;
A
#
# COMPACT_ATOMS: atom_id res chain seq x y z
N ASN A 1 -2.38 15.33 8.50
CA ASN A 1 -3.32 14.18 8.51
C ASN A 1 -2.76 13.11 7.59
N PRO A 2 -2.76 11.81 7.97
CA PRO A 2 -2.26 10.73 7.10
C PRO A 2 -2.96 10.62 5.74
N ASN A 3 -4.27 10.88 5.68
CA ASN A 3 -5.01 10.83 4.40
C ASN A 3 -4.59 11.96 3.46
N ASP A 4 -4.37 13.17 3.98
CA ASP A 4 -3.94 14.31 3.16
C ASP A 4 -2.57 14.04 2.53
N LEU A 5 -1.59 13.55 3.32
CA LEU A 5 -0.25 13.20 2.83
C LEU A 5 -0.26 12.04 1.81
N PHE A 6 -1.18 11.09 1.98
CA PHE A 6 -1.38 10.00 1.03
C PHE A 6 -1.95 10.54 -0.28
N TYR A 7 -3.02 11.34 -0.21
CA TYR A 7 -3.68 11.93 -1.37
C TYR A 7 -2.74 12.86 -2.17
N GLU A 8 -2.05 13.79 -1.49
CA GLU A 8 -1.09 14.71 -2.12
C GLU A 8 0.07 13.96 -2.81
N CYS A 9 0.48 12.81 -2.30
CA CYS A 9 1.48 11.99 -2.97
C CYS A 9 0.93 11.40 -4.29
N CYS A 10 -0.31 10.93 -4.29
CA CYS A 10 -0.97 10.42 -5.49
C CYS A 10 -1.16 11.51 -6.55
N GLU A 11 -1.56 12.71 -6.15
CA GLU A 11 -1.68 13.85 -7.08
C GLU A 11 -0.34 14.23 -7.71
N ARG A 12 0.74 14.29 -6.91
CA ARG A 12 2.10 14.58 -7.43
C ARG A 12 2.62 13.51 -8.38
N ARG A 13 2.12 12.28 -8.27
CA ARG A 13 2.40 11.18 -9.21
C ARG A 13 1.49 11.16 -10.44
N LEU A 14 0.58 12.13 -10.56
CA LEU A 14 -0.33 12.28 -11.70
C LEU A 14 -1.21 11.04 -11.91
N LEU A 15 -1.65 10.42 -10.82
CA LEU A 15 -2.61 9.31 -10.90
C LEU A 15 -3.97 9.83 -11.40
N PRO A 16 -4.68 9.06 -12.24
CA PRO A 16 -5.98 9.48 -12.76
C PRO A 16 -7.03 9.52 -11.63
N ASP A 17 -8.10 10.29 -11.81
CA ASP A 17 -9.17 10.49 -10.81
C ASP A 17 -9.75 9.17 -10.26
N ALA A 18 -9.94 8.18 -11.13
CA ALA A 18 -10.38 6.84 -10.75
C ALA A 18 -9.47 6.21 -9.67
N CYS A 19 -8.17 6.50 -9.69
CA CYS A 19 -7.20 6.06 -8.71
C CYS A 19 -7.11 6.99 -7.49
N LEU A 20 -7.29 8.30 -7.65
CA LEU A 20 -7.30 9.25 -6.54
C LEU A 20 -8.38 8.91 -5.50
N SER A 21 -9.51 8.35 -5.94
CA SER A 21 -10.57 7.83 -5.05
C SER A 21 -10.08 6.77 -4.06
N LYS A 22 -8.94 6.12 -4.33
CA LYS A 22 -8.31 5.10 -3.49
C LYS A 22 -7.20 5.65 -2.61
N CYS A 23 -6.77 6.89 -2.80
CA CYS A 23 -5.68 7.50 -2.04
C CYS A 23 -6.15 8.02 -0.68
N ASN A 24 -6.80 7.13 0.07
CA ASN A 24 -7.34 7.34 1.40
C ASN A 24 -7.32 6.00 2.12
N PHE A 25 -6.84 5.95 3.37
CA PHE A 25 -6.72 4.72 4.15
C PHE A 25 -8.04 3.97 4.36
N ASN A 26 -9.18 4.65 4.29
CA ASN A 26 -10.51 4.04 4.38
C ASN A 26 -10.98 3.43 3.04
N ALA A 27 -10.55 3.99 1.91
CA ALA A 27 -10.92 3.52 0.57
C ALA A 27 -9.90 2.52 -0.01
N TYR A 28 -8.65 2.58 0.45
CA TYR A 28 -7.59 1.66 0.09
C TYR A 28 -7.75 0.37 0.89
N THR A 29 -8.56 -0.55 0.37
CA THR A 29 -8.88 -1.83 1.02
C THR A 29 -8.39 -3.00 0.17
N LYS A 30 -8.31 -4.18 0.79
CA LYS A 30 -8.07 -5.45 0.07
C LYS A 30 -9.00 -5.58 -1.15
N GLN A 31 -10.30 -5.31 -0.94
CA GLN A 31 -11.30 -5.43 -2.01
C GLN A 31 -11.07 -4.43 -3.15
N ALA A 32 -10.62 -3.20 -2.85
CA ALA A 32 -10.27 -2.23 -3.88
C ALA A 32 -9.10 -2.73 -4.75
N LEU A 33 -8.06 -3.29 -4.13
CA LEU A 33 -6.93 -3.89 -4.84
C LEU A 33 -7.33 -5.12 -5.66
N GLU A 34 -8.17 -6.00 -5.10
CA GLU A 34 -8.68 -7.17 -5.83
C GLU A 34 -9.46 -6.75 -7.08
N ARG A 35 -10.31 -5.72 -6.99
CA ARG A 35 -11.00 -5.21 -8.19
C ARG A 35 -10.03 -4.68 -9.24
N MET A 36 -8.98 -3.96 -8.85
CA MET A 36 -7.94 -3.51 -9.78
C MET A 36 -7.22 -4.70 -10.43
N PHE A 37 -6.89 -5.71 -9.64
CA PHE A 37 -6.20 -6.93 -10.09
C PHE A 37 -7.01 -7.73 -11.10
N PHE A 38 -8.32 -7.88 -10.86
CA PHE A 38 -9.25 -8.55 -11.77
C PHE A 38 -9.78 -7.63 -12.87
N GLN A 39 -9.23 -6.41 -13.03
CA GLN A 39 -9.63 -5.43 -14.05
C GLN A 39 -11.13 -5.09 -14.00
N ARG A 40 -11.71 -5.11 -12.79
CA ARG A 40 -13.09 -4.72 -12.49
C ARG A 40 -13.18 -3.33 -11.85
N ASP A 41 -12.09 -2.58 -11.90
CA ASP A 41 -11.98 -1.23 -11.35
C ASP A 41 -11.45 -0.30 -12.45
N GLU A 42 -11.94 0.94 -12.48
CA GLU A 42 -11.51 1.96 -13.46
C GLU A 42 -10.05 2.37 -13.23
N CYS A 43 -9.54 2.22 -12.00
CA CYS A 43 -8.13 2.40 -11.72
C CYS A 43 -7.33 1.16 -12.14
N PRO A 44 -6.38 1.27 -13.09
CA PRO A 44 -5.67 0.11 -13.61
C PRO A 44 -4.66 -0.45 -12.59
N LEU A 45 -4.42 -1.76 -12.62
CA LEU A 45 -3.47 -2.45 -11.73
C LEU A 45 -2.08 -1.80 -11.71
N LYS A 46 -1.59 -1.27 -12.83
CA LYS A 46 -0.27 -0.60 -12.89
C LYS A 46 -0.15 0.59 -11.93
N ALA A 47 -1.25 1.25 -11.59
CA ALA A 47 -1.26 2.35 -10.62
C ALA A 47 -1.15 1.87 -9.17
N ALA A 48 -1.39 0.57 -8.90
CA ALA A 48 -1.34 0.03 -7.54
C ALA A 48 0.02 0.24 -6.89
N SER A 49 1.12 0.14 -7.65
CA SER A 49 2.48 0.37 -7.12
C SER A 49 2.65 1.79 -6.60
N ASP A 50 2.17 2.79 -7.35
CA ASP A 50 2.27 4.20 -6.95
C ASP A 50 1.35 4.52 -5.77
N ILE A 51 0.12 3.96 -5.76
CA ILE A 51 -0.80 4.10 -4.63
C ILE A 51 -0.17 3.48 -3.37
N HIS A 52 0.42 2.29 -3.49
CA HIS A 52 1.06 1.60 -2.37
C HIS A 52 2.28 2.37 -1.83
N PHE A 53 3.14 2.84 -2.74
CA PHE A 53 4.26 3.73 -2.41
C PHE A 53 3.77 4.95 -1.62
N CYS A 54 2.70 5.60 -2.09
CA CYS A 54 2.16 6.80 -1.47
C CYS A 54 1.53 6.53 -0.11
N ALA A 55 0.82 5.41 0.06
CA ALA A 55 0.32 4.98 1.36
C ALA A 55 1.47 4.76 2.35
N ALA A 56 2.56 4.13 1.90
CA ALA A 56 3.76 3.86 2.71
C ALA A 56 4.71 5.06 2.85
N GLN A 57 4.43 6.19 2.17
CA GLN A 57 5.27 7.39 2.11
C GLN A 57 6.73 7.13 1.69
N GLY A 58 6.95 6.12 0.84
CA GLY A 58 8.28 5.81 0.33
C GLY A 58 9.26 5.25 1.37
N ARG A 59 8.77 4.61 2.44
CA ARG A 59 9.58 4.17 3.59
C ARG A 59 9.63 2.65 3.72
N ASP A 60 10.56 2.21 4.56
CA ASP A 60 10.66 0.82 5.00
C ASP A 60 9.84 0.60 6.29
N HIS A 61 8.86 -0.30 6.21
CA HIS A 61 7.97 -0.70 7.30
C HIS A 61 8.16 -2.16 7.70
N ARG A 62 9.20 -2.84 7.21
CA ARG A 62 9.39 -4.30 7.43
C ARG A 62 9.38 -4.67 8.91
N ASP A 63 9.97 -3.86 9.79
CA ASP A 63 9.94 -4.10 11.24
C ASP A 63 8.52 -4.10 11.83
N CYS A 64 7.64 -3.22 11.34
CA CYS A 64 6.25 -3.22 11.77
C CYS A 64 5.50 -4.41 11.16
N CYS A 65 5.69 -4.66 9.87
CA CYS A 65 5.02 -5.73 9.16
C CYS A 65 5.37 -7.12 9.70
N HIS A 66 6.63 -7.41 9.95
CA HIS A 66 7.07 -8.67 10.53
C HIS A 66 6.45 -8.87 11.92
N ARG A 67 6.47 -7.84 12.79
CA ARG A 67 5.81 -7.89 14.11
C ARG A 67 4.29 -8.07 14.05
N ASN A 68 3.65 -7.70 12.94
CA ASN A 68 2.21 -7.85 12.73
C ASN A 68 1.85 -9.05 11.84
N GLY A 69 2.82 -9.92 11.51
CA GLY A 69 2.58 -11.20 10.84
C GLY A 69 2.20 -11.07 9.37
N ILE A 70 2.72 -10.08 8.65
CA ILE A 70 2.49 -9.92 7.20
C ILE A 70 3.16 -11.05 6.40
N ASP A 71 4.23 -11.61 6.92
CA ASP A 71 4.93 -12.81 6.45
C ASP A 71 4.23 -14.12 6.86
N ALA A 72 3.27 -14.08 7.77
CA ALA A 72 2.50 -15.25 8.20
C ALA A 72 1.32 -15.53 7.25
N THR A 73 1.60 -15.61 5.96
CA THR A 73 0.68 -16.03 4.88
C THR A 73 1.28 -17.20 4.10
N LEU A 74 0.52 -17.76 3.15
CA LEU A 74 1.04 -18.82 2.28
C LEU A 74 2.25 -18.39 1.43
N ALA A 75 2.42 -17.09 1.18
CA ALA A 75 3.52 -16.54 0.42
C ALA A 75 4.76 -16.17 1.29
N GLY A 76 4.67 -16.31 2.62
CA GLY A 76 5.81 -16.15 3.51
C GLY A 76 6.45 -14.76 3.49
N GLU A 77 7.77 -14.71 3.68
CA GLU A 77 8.58 -13.48 3.69
C GLU A 77 8.47 -12.65 2.40
N LYS A 78 8.03 -13.26 1.29
CA LYS A 78 7.78 -12.54 0.02
C LYS A 78 6.81 -11.39 0.23
N CYS A 79 5.89 -11.47 1.19
CA CYS A 79 4.95 -10.40 1.50
C CYS A 79 5.59 -9.16 2.13
N LEU A 80 6.77 -9.29 2.73
CA LEU A 80 7.50 -8.15 3.30
C LEU A 80 8.05 -7.20 2.22
N THR A 81 8.12 -7.65 0.95
CA THR A 81 8.42 -6.77 -0.18
C THR A 81 7.42 -5.61 -0.31
N PHE A 82 6.14 -5.82 0.03
CA PHE A 82 5.16 -4.73 0.03
C PHE A 82 5.38 -3.71 1.15
N CYS A 83 6.08 -4.11 2.21
CA CYS A 83 6.37 -3.24 3.34
C CYS A 83 7.59 -2.36 3.13
N ASP A 84 8.44 -2.69 2.16
CA ASP A 84 9.57 -1.87 1.75
C ASP A 84 9.20 -1.09 0.49
N GLN A 85 8.90 0.19 0.64
CA GLN A 85 8.45 1.04 -0.46
C GLN A 85 9.45 2.13 -0.80
N ARG A 86 10.74 1.91 -0.51
CA ARG A 86 11.80 2.83 -0.94
C ARG A 86 11.88 2.84 -2.48
N ILE A 87 12.30 3.97 -3.05
CA ILE A 87 12.24 4.26 -4.50
C ILE A 87 12.99 3.22 -5.34
N ASP A 88 13.98 2.54 -4.77
CA ASP A 88 14.80 1.50 -5.40
C ASP A 88 14.17 0.10 -5.39
N VAL A 89 13.00 -0.08 -4.76
CA VAL A 89 12.30 -1.36 -4.69
C VAL A 89 11.26 -1.46 -5.79
N VAL A 90 11.57 -2.21 -6.85
CA VAL A 90 10.64 -2.52 -7.94
C VAL A 90 10.00 -3.89 -7.69
N VAL A 91 8.68 -3.91 -7.52
CA VAL A 91 7.91 -5.14 -7.33
C VAL A 91 7.19 -5.50 -8.62
N ASN A 92 7.59 -6.60 -9.26
CA ASN A 92 6.84 -7.16 -10.39
C ASN A 92 5.68 -7.98 -9.83
N LEU A 93 4.48 -7.39 -9.83
CA LEU A 93 3.28 -8.03 -9.31
C LEU A 93 2.81 -9.16 -10.24
N ASP A 94 2.78 -10.37 -9.72
CA ASP A 94 2.18 -11.56 -10.33
C ASP A 94 1.18 -12.22 -9.36
N TYR A 95 0.53 -13.30 -9.80
CA TYR A 95 -0.49 -14.01 -9.01
C TYR A 95 0.04 -14.63 -7.70
N SER A 96 1.34 -14.89 -7.58
CA SER A 96 1.92 -15.48 -6.36
C SER A 96 1.95 -14.51 -5.17
N TYR A 97 1.66 -13.22 -5.40
CA TYR A 97 1.52 -12.21 -4.34
C TYR A 97 0.10 -12.11 -3.78
N VAL A 98 -0.90 -12.75 -4.40
CA VAL A 98 -2.30 -12.71 -3.92
C VAL A 98 -2.44 -13.10 -2.45
N PRO A 99 -1.76 -14.15 -1.92
CA PRO A 99 -1.84 -14.49 -0.50
C PRO A 99 -1.40 -13.36 0.44
N CYS A 100 -0.52 -12.47 0.00
CA CYS A 100 -0.06 -11.33 0.82
C CYS A 100 -1.20 -10.37 1.18
N TYR A 101 -2.24 -10.30 0.35
CA TYR A 101 -3.39 -9.44 0.62
C TYR A 101 -4.30 -9.97 1.74
N GLU A 102 -4.09 -11.20 2.24
CA GLU A 102 -4.76 -11.69 3.45
C GLU A 102 -4.47 -10.83 4.68
N ARG A 103 -3.29 -10.21 4.74
CA ARG A 103 -2.82 -9.35 5.85
C ARG A 103 -2.79 -7.87 5.47
N PHE A 104 -3.55 -7.49 4.44
CA PHE A 104 -3.46 -6.15 3.87
C PHE A 104 -3.87 -5.05 4.87
N GLU A 105 -4.86 -5.30 5.72
CA GLU A 105 -5.30 -4.31 6.71
C GLU A 105 -4.24 -4.08 7.80
N GLU A 106 -3.54 -5.13 8.24
CA GLU A 106 -2.41 -5.04 9.17
C GLU A 106 -1.21 -4.30 8.54
N MET A 107 -0.91 -4.60 7.27
CA MET A 107 0.12 -3.91 6.50
C MET A 107 -0.21 -2.41 6.38
N LYS A 108 -1.43 -2.08 5.96
CA LYS A 108 -1.91 -0.71 5.83
C LYS A 108 -1.88 0.03 7.17
N ARG A 109 -2.19 -0.64 8.28
CA ARG A 109 -2.09 -0.06 9.63
C ARG A 109 -0.67 0.33 9.99
N CYS A 110 0.35 -0.43 9.58
CA CYS A 110 1.75 -0.05 9.76
C CYS A 110 2.07 1.28 9.07
N PHE A 111 1.57 1.47 7.84
CA PHE A 111 1.76 2.71 7.09
C PHE A 111 1.07 3.89 7.78
N PHE A 112 -0.21 3.73 8.13
CA PHE A 112 -0.99 4.79 8.79
C PHE A 112 -0.37 5.24 10.12
N ASN A 113 0.05 4.28 10.96
CA ASN A 113 0.62 4.56 12.27
C ASN A 113 1.96 5.30 12.16
N ASN A 114 2.78 4.95 11.17
CA ASN A 114 4.04 5.65 10.90
C ASN A 114 3.81 7.14 10.62
N ILE A 115 2.86 7.45 9.73
CA ILE A 115 2.55 8.84 9.35
C ILE A 115 1.92 9.62 10.51
N SER A 116 1.04 8.95 11.26
CA SER A 116 0.40 9.53 12.45
C SER A 116 1.43 9.91 13.51
N ALA A 117 2.39 9.03 13.77
CA ALA A 117 3.45 9.28 14.75
C ALA A 117 4.38 10.44 14.34
N ILE A 118 4.59 10.66 13.03
CA ILE A 118 5.36 11.80 12.51
C ILE A 118 4.54 13.09 12.62
N SER A 119 3.27 13.05 12.28
CA SER A 119 2.38 14.23 12.28
C SER A 119 2.20 14.83 13.68
N THR A 120 2.31 14.02 14.74
CA THR A 120 2.24 14.51 16.14
C THR A 120 3.57 15.08 16.66
N ARG A 121 4.66 14.94 15.91
CA ARG A 121 6.00 15.43 16.30
C ARG A 121 6.34 16.80 15.70
N ILE A 122 5.43 17.37 14.91
CA ILE A 122 5.51 18.71 14.31
C ILE A 122 4.44 19.56 14.98
#